data_AF-A0A3D4QFF6-F1
#
_entry.id   AF-A0A3D4QFF6-F1
#
_cell.length_a   1.000
_cell.length_b   1.000
_cell.length_c   1.000
_cell.angle_alpha   90.00
_cell.angle_beta   90.00
_cell.angle_gamma   90.00
#
_symmetry.space_group_name_H-M   'P 1'
#
loop_
_entity.id
_entity.type
_entity.pdbx_description
1 polymer ?
#
loop_
_entity_poly.entity_id
_entity_poly.type
_entity_poly.pdbx_seq_one_letter_code
_entity_poly.pdbx_strand_id
1 'polypeptide(L)' 'MDAKTLCLGVLVMGDASGYEIRKMFEEGPFAHFQDVGYGSIYPALSKLSEEGLIAVTDTPGEGHPDKKVYAVT' A
#
# COMPACT_ATOMS: atom_id res chain seq x y z
N MET A 1 7.92 -1.71 14.14
CA MET A 1 7.57 -0.78 13.04
C MET A 1 6.08 -0.92 12.81
N ASP A 2 5.34 0.15 12.51
CA ASP A 2 3.89 0.04 12.30
C ASP A 2 3.54 -0.10 10.81
N ALA A 3 2.30 -0.54 10.52
CA ALA A 3 1.84 -0.73 9.14
C ALA A 3 1.92 0.56 8.31
N LYS A 4 1.76 1.74 8.95
CA LYS A 4 1.86 3.05 8.29
C LYS A 4 3.27 3.30 7.75
N THR A 5 4.28 3.16 8.60
CA THR A 5 5.69 3.34 8.22
C THR A 5 6.09 2.36 7.13
N LEU A 6 5.63 1.11 7.22
CA LEU A 6 5.94 0.08 6.23
C LEU A 6 5.27 0.35 4.88
N CYS A 7 3.99 0.73 4.85
CA CYS A 7 3.29 1.08 3.61
C CYS A 7 3.95 2.29 2.94
N LEU A 8 4.35 3.30 3.70
CA LEU A 8 5.07 4.44 3.16
C LEU A 8 6.43 4.01 2.59
N GLY A 9 7.17 3.17 3.30
CA GLY A 9 8.45 2.63 2.81
C GLY A 9 8.33 1.83 1.51
N VAL A 10 7.24 1.07 1.35
CA VAL A 10 6.91 0.41 0.08
C VAL A 10 6.70 1.43 -1.02
N LEU A 11 5.90 2.47 -0.78
CA LEU A 11 5.55 3.48 -1.78
C LEU A 11 6.72 4.40 -2.14
N VAL A 12 7.70 4.58 -1.25
CA VAL A 12 8.97 5.26 -1.57
C VAL A 12 9.79 4.48 -2.61
N MET A 13 9.62 3.16 -2.71
CA MET A 13 10.29 2.34 -3.74
C MET A 13 9.56 2.38 -5.09
N GLY A 14 8.31 2.83 -5.12
CA GLY A 14 7.50 3.00 -6.32
C GLY A 14 6.01 2.89 -6.05
N ASP A 15 5.22 3.43 -6.98
CA ASP A 15 3.76 3.39 -6.92
C ASP A 15 3.26 1.95 -6.92
N ALA A 16 2.25 1.68 -6.10
CA ALA A 16 1.73 0.34 -5.95
C ALA A 16 0.23 0.37 -5.61
N SER A 17 -0.49 -0.65 -6.03
CA SER A 17 -1.83 -0.91 -5.51
C SER A 17 -1.81 -1.57 -4.14
N GLY A 18 -2.93 -1.50 -3.43
CA GLY A 18 -3.12 -2.22 -2.17
C GLY A 18 -2.85 -3.72 -2.28
N TYR A 19 -3.12 -4.34 -3.44
CA TYR A 19 -2.80 -5.75 -3.68
C TYR A 19 -1.29 -6.00 -3.79
N GLU A 20 -0.56 -5.18 -4.53
CA GLU A 20 0.91 -5.30 -4.65
C GLU A 20 1.60 -5.04 -3.31
N ILE A 21 1.14 -4.03 -2.56
CA ILE A 21 1.58 -3.73 -1.21
C ILE A 21 1.38 -4.96 -0.32
N ARG A 22 0.20 -5.58 -0.35
CA ARG A 22 -0.08 -6.82 0.39
C ARG A 22 0.87 -7.94 0.00
N LYS A 23 1.04 -8.18 -1.31
CA LYS A 23 1.92 -9.24 -1.81
C LYS A 23 3.37 -9.05 -1.33
N MET A 24 3.84 -7.81 -1.22
CA MET A 24 5.18 -7.52 -0.68
C MET A 24 5.32 -7.85 0.82
N PHE A 25 4.23 -7.81 1.59
CA PHE A 25 4.21 -8.26 2.99
C PHE A 25 4.05 -9.76 3.14
N GLU A 26 3.35 -10.43 2.22
CA GLU A 26 3.10 -11.89 2.27
C GLU A 26 4.29 -12.70 1.71
N GLU A 27 4.85 -12.26 0.59
CA GLU A 27 5.84 -13.02 -0.19
C GLU A 27 7.15 -12.25 -0.41
N GLY A 28 7.14 -10.95 -0.13
CA GLY A 28 8.25 -10.06 -0.42
C GLY A 28 9.25 -9.90 0.73
N PRO A 29 10.16 -8.91 0.62
CA PRO A 29 11.22 -8.69 1.60
C PRO A 29 10.71 -8.52 3.04
N PHE A 30 9.50 -7.96 3.20
CA PHE A 30 8.91 -7.65 4.49
C PHE A 30 8.31 -8.87 5.22
N ALA A 31 8.06 -9.98 4.52
CA ALA A 31 7.51 -11.21 5.09
C ALA A 31 8.44 -11.83 6.16
N HIS A 32 9.74 -11.55 6.09
CA HIS A 32 10.72 -12.16 6.98
C HIS A 32 10.78 -11.52 8.38
N PHE A 33 10.22 -10.33 8.57
CA PHE A 33 10.42 -9.56 9.81
C PHE A 33 9.18 -8.83 10.35
N GLN A 34 8.07 -8.82 9.62
CA GLN A 34 6.83 -8.20 10.08
C GLN A 34 5.60 -9.02 9.74
N ASP A 35 4.86 -9.43 10.77
CA ASP A 35 3.53 -9.99 10.66
C ASP A 35 2.50 -8.85 10.64
N VAL A 36 2.48 -8.10 9.52
CA VAL A 36 1.47 -7.04 9.33
C VAL A 36 0.15 -7.71 9.04
N GLY A 37 -0.74 -7.69 10.03
CA GLY A 37 -2.11 -8.18 9.86
C GLY A 37 -2.77 -7.51 8.65
N TYR A 38 -3.35 -8.31 7.76
CA TYR A 38 -4.03 -7.86 6.54
C TYR A 38 -4.98 -6.68 6.76
N GLY A 39 -5.70 -6.69 7.90
CA GLY A 39 -6.62 -5.62 8.29
C GLY A 39 -5.96 -4.28 8.61
N SER A 40 -4.63 -4.20 8.71
CA SER A 40 -3.89 -2.98 9.05
C SER A 40 -3.35 -2.21 7.85
N ILE A 41 -3.26 -2.82 6.66
CA ILE A 41 -2.73 -2.18 5.44
C ILE A 41 -3.66 -1.05 4.98
N TYR A 42 -4.94 -1.34 4.77
CA TYR A 42 -5.88 -0.34 4.25
C TYR A 42 -6.12 0.83 5.20
N PRO A 43 -6.28 0.63 6.53
CA PRO A 43 -6.33 1.74 7.47
C PRO A 43 -5.04 2.58 7.49
N ALA A 44 -3.88 1.96 7.29
CA ALA A 44 -2.61 2.69 7.18
C ALA A 44 -2.55 3.55 5.91
N LEU A 45 -2.96 3.01 4.77
CA LEU A 45 -3.04 3.75 3.51
C LEU A 45 -4.04 4.91 3.58
N SER A 46 -5.22 4.70 4.20
CA SER A 46 -6.17 5.79 4.45
C SER A 46 -5.54 6.91 5.27
N LYS A 47 -4.87 6.58 6.39
CA LYS A 47 -4.20 7.60 7.22
C LYS A 47 -3.11 8.35 6.46
N LEU A 48 -2.29 7.65 5.66
CA LEU A 48 -1.26 8.30 4.84
C LEU A 48 -1.88 9.27 3.83
N SER A 49 -3.02 8.91 3.23
CA SER A 49 -3.71 9.76 2.28
C SER A 49 -4.37 10.97 2.97
N GLU A 50 -4.98 10.76 4.14
CA GLU A 50 -5.55 11.83 4.98
C GLU A 50 -4.47 12.82 5.47
N GLU A 51 -3.28 12.32 5.79
CA GLU A 51 -2.11 13.12 6.15
C GLU A 51 -1.44 13.82 4.93
N GLY A 52 -1.91 13.53 3.71
CA GLY A 52 -1.37 14.12 2.48
C GLY A 52 0.03 13.63 2.12
N LEU A 53 0.45 12.47 2.63
CA LEU A 53 1.75 11.86 2.35
C LEU A 53 1.72 10.96 1.11
N ILE A 54 0.54 10.52 0.69
CA ILE A 54 0.32 9.73 -0.52
C ILE A 54 -0.90 10.24 -1.29
N ALA A 55 -0.83 10.16 -2.61
CA ALA A 55 -1.95 10.33 -3.52
C ALA A 55 -2.58 8.96 -3.86
N VAL A 56 -3.88 8.96 -4.14
CA VAL A 56 -4.62 7.78 -4.58
C VAL A 56 -5.27 8.08 -5.92
N THR A 57 -5.00 7.25 -6.92
CA THR A 57 -5.60 7.35 -8.25
C THR A 57 -6.40 6.09 -8.55
N ASP A 58 -7.66 6.27 -8.93
CA ASP A 58 -8.49 5.18 -9.47
C ASP A 58 -8.10 4.98 -10.94
N THR A 59 -7.48 3.84 -11.25
CA THR A 59 -7.13 3.47 -12.62
C THR A 59 -8.21 2.54 -13.17
N PRO A 60 -8.89 2.90 -14.27
CA PRO A 60 -9.87 2.02 -14.91
C PRO A 60 -9.20 0.72 -15.35
N GLY A 61 -9.71 -0.41 -14.88
CA GLY A 61 -9.26 -1.71 -15.37
C GLY A 61 -9.95 -2.04 -16.69
N GLU A 62 -9.22 -2.26 -17.78
CA GLU A 62 -9.80 -2.83 -19.00
C GLU A 62 -10.27 -4.27 -18.71
N GLY A 63 -11.54 -4.42 -18.32
CA GLY A 63 -12.18 -5.72 -18.04
C GLY A 63 -12.00 -6.25 -16.62
N HIS A 64 -11.59 -5.42 -15.65
CA HIS A 64 -11.45 -5.80 -14.24
C HIS A 64 -11.81 -4.62 -13.32
N PRO A 65 -12.09 -4.85 -12.03
CA PRO A 65 -12.47 -3.79 -11.10
C PRO A 65 -11.42 -2.68 -11.05
N ASP A 66 -11.88 -1.44 -10.87
CA ASP A 66 -11.01 -0.27 -10.74
C ASP A 66 -9.87 -0.53 -9.74
N LYS A 67 -8.64 -0.27 -10.17
CA LYS A 67 -7.44 -0.48 -9.36
C LYS A 67 -7.05 0.84 -8.73
N LYS A 68 -7.13 0.93 -7.40
CA LYS A 68 -6.51 2.04 -6.65
C LYS A 68 -4.99 1.88 -6.69
N VAL A 69 -4.31 2.87 -7.27
CA VAL A 69 -2.86 3.01 -7.23
C VAL A 69 -2.53 4.10 -6.22
N TYR A 70 -1.60 3.79 -5.33
CA TYR A 70 -1.09 4.68 -4.30
C TYR A 70 0.31 5.16 -4.71
N ALA A 71 0.60 6.43 -4.51
CA ALA A 71 1.87 7.07 -4.87
C ALA A 71 2.28 8.08 -3.80
N VAL A 72 3.58 8.24 -3.52
CA VAL A 72 4.06 9.31 -2.61
C VAL A 72 3.84 10.68 -3.28
N THR A 73 3.45 11.68 -2.50
CA THR A 73 3.24 13.08 -2.97
C THR A 73 4.53 13.87 -3.11
#